data_AF-A0A2P6QMQ4-F1
#
_entry.id   AF-A0A2P6QMQ4-F1
#
_cell.length_a   1.000
_cell.length_b   1.000
_cell.length_c   1.000
_cell.angle_alpha   90.00
_cell.angle_beta   90.00
_cell.angle_gamma   90.00
#
_symmetry.space_group_name_H-M   'P 1'
#
loop_
_entity.id
_entity.type
_entity.pdbx_description
1 polymer ?
#
loop_
_entity_poly.entity_id
_entity_poly.type
_entity_poly.pdbx_seq_one_letter_code
_entity_poly.pdbx_strand_id
1 'polypeptide(L)'
;MKEGNDLVVVLVHPYSVLGGCQGLWRGIAAGLAEKGFKAVTFDMRGVGRSTGKASLTGFSEIKDVISVCKWVSENLSANRSLLVGSSAAQLSFNHLKLGF
;
A
#
# COMPACT_ATOMS: atom_id res chain seq x y z
N MET A 1 12.03 3.31 -24.34
CA MET A 1 10.80 3.87 -23.74
C MET A 1 10.67 3.27 -22.34
N LYS A 2 10.59 4.08 -21.28
CA LYS A 2 10.57 3.58 -19.89
C LYS A 2 9.19 3.03 -19.56
N GLU A 3 9.13 1.73 -19.29
CA GLU A 3 7.95 0.97 -18.84
C GLU A 3 7.61 1.26 -17.36
N GLY A 4 7.58 2.54 -16.97
CA GLY A 4 7.43 2.98 -15.58
C GLY A 4 6.15 3.77 -15.28
N ASN A 5 5.43 4.25 -16.31
CA ASN A 5 4.26 5.11 -16.11
C ASN A 5 3.01 4.40 -15.57
N ASP A 6 3.06 3.07 -15.52
CA ASP A 6 1.88 2.21 -15.28
C ASP A 6 1.98 1.38 -13.99
N LEU A 7 3.07 1.54 -13.25
CA LEU A 7 3.33 0.84 -12.01
C LEU A 7 3.10 1.79 -10.82
N VAL A 8 2.16 1.42 -9.94
CA VAL A 8 1.98 2.07 -8.64
C VAL A 8 2.50 1.17 -7.54
N VAL A 9 3.35 1.70 -6.68
CA VAL A 9 3.88 0.98 -5.51
C VAL A 9 3.03 1.34 -4.29
N VAL A 10 2.36 0.35 -3.70
CA VAL A 10 1.57 0.51 -2.47
C VAL A 10 2.43 0.02 -1.30
N LEU A 11 2.75 0.95 -0.40
CA LEU A 11 3.63 0.72 0.74
C LEU A 11 2.78 0.57 2.00
N VAL A 12 2.78 -0.64 2.57
CA VAL A 12 1.99 -0.99 3.76
C VAL A 12 2.89 -1.07 4.98
N HIS A 13 2.59 -0.27 6.01
CA HIS A 13 3.38 -0.30 7.24
C HIS A 13 3.09 -1.57 8.06
N PRO A 14 4.08 -2.11 8.79
CA PRO A 14 3.86 -3.23 9.70
C PRO A 14 3.01 -2.80 10.91
N TYR A 15 2.35 -3.79 11.54
CA TYR A 15 1.75 -3.77 12.88
C TYR A 15 1.48 -2.38 13.49
N SER A 16 0.26 -1.89 13.28
CA SER A 16 -0.29 -0.67 13.90
C SER A 16 -0.08 -0.59 15.41
N VAL A 17 -0.18 -1.73 16.09
CA VAL A 17 -0.10 -1.83 17.57
C VAL A 17 1.31 -1.51 18.09
N LEU A 18 2.36 -1.73 17.28
CA LEU A 18 3.75 -1.44 17.65
C LEU A 18 4.21 -0.06 17.14
N GLY A 19 3.26 0.83 16.82
CA GLY A 19 3.56 2.19 16.38
C GLY A 19 3.93 2.32 14.91
N GLY A 20 3.70 1.29 14.08
CA GLY A 20 3.85 1.41 12.64
C GLY A 20 2.86 2.40 12.04
N CYS A 21 3.34 3.30 11.18
CA CYS A 21 2.52 4.31 10.50
C CYS A 21 3.05 4.58 9.10
N GLN A 22 2.24 5.25 8.26
CA GLN A 22 2.62 5.59 6.88
C GLN A 22 3.91 6.40 6.79
N GLY A 23 4.24 7.18 7.84
CA GLY A 23 5.42 8.03 7.90
C GLY A 23 6.74 7.27 7.73
N LEU A 24 6.79 5.99 8.14
CA LEU A 24 7.97 5.14 7.96
C LEU A 24 8.34 4.93 6.49
N TRP A 25 7.35 4.97 5.60
CA TRP A 25 7.55 4.78 4.18
C TRP A 25 7.86 6.06 3.42
N ARG A 26 7.83 7.22 4.08
CA ARG A 26 7.95 8.53 3.41
C ARG A 26 9.24 8.67 2.61
N GLY A 27 10.37 8.23 3.17
CA GLY A 27 11.66 8.28 2.47
C GLY A 27 11.71 7.39 1.23
N ILE A 28 11.14 6.18 1.32
CA ILE A 28 11.08 5.24 0.20
C ILE A 28 10.11 5.74 -0.88
N ALA A 29 8.94 6.24 -0.48
CA ALA A 29 7.98 6.84 -1.40
C ALA A 29 8.57 8.05 -2.14
N ALA A 30 9.31 8.92 -1.44
CA ALA A 30 10.00 10.05 -2.05
C ALA A 30 11.05 9.57 -3.07
N GLY A 31 11.90 8.60 -2.71
CA GLY A 31 12.90 8.05 -3.63
C GLY A 31 12.30 7.31 -4.84
N LEU A 32 11.09 6.73 -4.71
CA LEU A 32 10.35 6.16 -5.83
C LEU A 32 9.79 7.26 -6.75
N ALA A 33 9.24 8.32 -6.17
CA ALA A 33 8.73 9.47 -6.91
C ALA A 33 9.84 10.19 -7.71
N GLU A 34 11.02 10.37 -7.11
CA GLU A 34 12.20 10.93 -7.79
C GLU A 34 12.63 10.10 -9.02
N LYS A 35 12.37 8.79 -8.99
CA LYS A 35 12.66 7.86 -10.09
C LYS A 35 11.53 7.77 -11.13
N GLY A 36 10.43 8.51 -10.94
CA GLY A 36 9.28 8.56 -11.82
C GLY A 36 8.21 7.50 -11.56
N PHE A 37 8.26 6.81 -10.40
CA PHE A 37 7.22 5.86 -10.00
C PHE A 37 6.16 6.55 -9.14
N LYS A 38 4.91 6.13 -9.31
CA LYS A 38 3.83 6.51 -8.39
C LYS A 38 3.94 5.64 -7.14
N ALA A 39 3.93 6.25 -5.96
CA ALA A 39 3.95 5.54 -4.69
C ALA A 39 2.82 6.02 -3.79
N VAL A 40 2.14 5.07 -3.12
CA VAL A 40 1.05 5.33 -2.19
C VAL A 40 1.40 4.76 -0.83
N THR A 41 1.37 5.61 0.18
CA THR A 41 1.46 5.24 1.60
C THR A 41 0.13 5.54 2.26
N PHE A 42 -0.28 4.74 3.24
CA PHE A 42 -1.51 4.99 4.00
C PHE A 42 -1.38 4.45 5.42
N ASP A 43 -2.18 5.02 6.34
CA ASP A 43 -2.30 4.50 7.70
C ASP A 43 -3.37 3.40 7.74
N MET A 44 -3.05 2.26 8.32
CA MET A 44 -4.03 1.20 8.59
C MET A 44 -5.05 1.65 9.63
N ARG A 45 -6.19 0.93 9.73
CA ARG A 45 -7.20 1.20 10.75
C ARG A 45 -6.62 1.37 12.15
N GLY A 46 -7.11 2.37 12.88
CA GLY A 46 -6.65 2.68 14.23
C GLY A 46 -5.27 3.34 14.32
N VAL A 47 -4.67 3.76 13.20
CA VAL A 47 -3.42 4.53 13.15
C VAL A 47 -3.67 5.93 12.60
N GLY A 48 -3.05 6.94 13.21
CA GLY A 48 -3.10 8.32 12.72
C GLY A 48 -4.54 8.85 12.63
N ARG A 49 -4.99 9.15 11.41
CA ARG A 49 -6.36 9.63 11.13
C ARG A 49 -7.31 8.53 10.62
N SER A 50 -6.81 7.30 10.42
CA SER A 50 -7.63 6.18 9.96
C SER A 50 -8.53 5.68 11.09
N THR A 51 -9.82 5.59 10.81
CA THR A 51 -10.84 5.17 11.79
C THR A 51 -10.76 3.66 12.09
N GLY A 52 -11.52 3.21 13.10
CA GLY A 52 -11.56 1.81 13.51
C GLY A 52 -10.52 1.46 14.58
N LYS A 53 -10.35 0.16 14.84
CA LYS A 53 -9.39 -0.38 15.82
C LYS A 53 -8.45 -1.35 15.12
N ALA A 54 -7.16 -1.27 15.45
CA ALA A 54 -6.18 -2.28 15.05
C ALA A 54 -6.63 -3.66 15.56
N SER A 55 -6.57 -4.66 14.71
CA SER A 55 -6.87 -6.04 15.05
C SER A 55 -5.58 -6.83 15.22
N LEU A 56 -5.57 -7.73 16.21
CA LEU A 56 -4.50 -8.70 16.40
C LEU A 56 -4.52 -9.83 15.36
N THR A 57 -5.66 -10.02 14.67
CA THR A 57 -5.87 -11.17 13.77
C THR A 57 -5.58 -10.90 12.30
N GLY A 58 -5.24 -9.67 11.89
CA GLY A 58 -4.75 -9.35 10.53
C GLY A 58 -5.80 -9.39 9.40
N PHE A 59 -6.94 -10.08 9.56
CA PHE A 59 -7.97 -10.19 8.52
C PHE A 59 -8.66 -8.85 8.19
N SER A 60 -8.74 -7.97 9.18
CA SER A 60 -9.33 -6.64 9.02
C SER A 60 -8.39 -5.70 8.28
N GLU A 61 -7.10 -5.81 8.54
CA GLU A 61 -6.01 -5.08 7.90
C GLU A 61 -5.92 -5.40 6.40
N ILE A 62 -6.18 -6.65 6.00
CA ILE A 62 -6.23 -7.05 4.58
C ILE A 62 -7.33 -6.27 3.82
N LYS A 63 -8.48 -6.00 4.45
CA LYS A 63 -9.56 -5.22 3.81
C LYS A 63 -9.15 -3.77 3.55
N ASP A 64 -8.33 -3.19 4.42
CA ASP A 64 -7.81 -1.84 4.23
C ASP A 64 -6.86 -1.81 3.02
N VAL A 65 -5.98 -2.81 2.90
CA VAL A 65 -5.08 -2.97 1.75
C VAL A 65 -5.88 -3.13 0.44
N ILE A 66 -6.89 -4.00 0.42
CA ILE A 66 -7.73 -4.21 -0.77
C ILE A 66 -8.43 -2.91 -1.17
N SER A 67 -8.95 -2.15 -0.20
CA SER A 67 -9.65 -0.90 -0.46
C SER A 67 -8.72 0.15 -1.08
N VAL A 68 -7.48 0.24 -0.61
CA VAL A 68 -6.46 1.13 -1.19
C VAL A 68 -6.06 0.68 -2.59
N CYS A 69 -5.84 -0.62 -2.82
CA CYS A 69 -5.52 -1.15 -4.15
C CYS A 69 -6.63 -0.85 -5.16
N LYS A 70 -7.90 -1.00 -4.75
CA LYS A 70 -9.06 -0.65 -5.58
C LYS A 70 -9.08 0.85 -5.91
N TRP A 71 -8.89 1.70 -4.90
CA TRP A 71 -8.80 3.14 -5.11
C TRP A 71 -7.67 3.51 -6.07
N VAL A 72 -6.49 2.89 -5.95
CA VAL A 72 -5.36 3.08 -6.86
C VAL A 72 -5.72 2.70 -8.30
N SER A 73 -6.36 1.56 -8.50
CA SER A 73 -6.79 1.10 -9.81
C SER A 73 -7.79 2.05 -10.47
N GLU A 74 -8.74 2.58 -9.68
CA GLU A 74 -9.78 3.49 -10.15
C GLU A 74 -9.28 4.93 -10.40
N ASN A 75 -8.27 5.39 -9.64
CA ASN A 75 -7.89 6.82 -9.62
C ASN A 75 -6.53 7.12 -10.25
N LEU A 76 -5.62 6.14 -10.36
CA LEU A 76 -4.23 6.39 -10.79
C LEU A 76 -3.90 5.80 -12.16
N SER A 77 -4.89 5.29 -12.90
CA SER A 77 -4.73 4.63 -14.21
C SER A 77 -3.57 3.63 -14.19
N ALA A 78 -3.59 2.74 -13.20
CA ALA A 78 -2.51 1.80 -12.95
C ALA A 78 -2.85 0.42 -13.51
N ASN A 79 -2.11 -0.04 -14.51
CA ASN A 79 -2.23 -1.43 -15.00
C ASN A 79 -1.50 -2.44 -14.10
N ARG A 80 -0.59 -1.98 -13.23
CA ARG A 80 0.18 -2.83 -12.30
C ARG A 80 0.34 -2.17 -10.94
N SER A 81 0.10 -2.91 -9.86
CA SER A 81 0.38 -2.47 -8.48
C SER A 81 1.35 -3.42 -7.79
N LEU A 82 2.40 -2.88 -7.16
CA LEU A 82 3.33 -3.65 -6.33
C LEU A 82 3.08 -3.37 -4.85
N LEU A 83 2.73 -4.40 -4.08
CA LEU A 83 2.56 -4.29 -2.64
C LEU A 83 3.89 -4.58 -1.92
N VAL A 84 4.35 -3.63 -1.11
CA VAL A 84 5.56 -3.80 -0.29
C VAL A 84 5.19 -3.63 1.17
N GLY A 85 5.44 -4.67 1.97
CA GLY A 85 5.20 -4.69 3.40
C GLY A 85 6.33 -5.41 4.13
N SER A 86 6.62 -4.98 5.37
CA SER A 86 7.61 -5.64 6.23
C SER A 86 6.93 -6.62 7.18
N SER A 87 7.37 -7.88 7.17
CA SER A 87 7.06 -8.95 8.13
C SER A 87 5.59 -9.41 8.22
N ALA A 88 4.66 -8.62 8.76
CA ALA A 88 3.25 -9.03 8.93
C ALA A 88 2.30 -8.53 7.83
N ALA A 89 2.77 -7.60 6.99
CA ALA A 89 2.04 -7.05 5.85
C ALA A 89 2.47 -7.70 4.52
N GLN A 90 3.20 -8.83 4.57
CA GLN A 90 3.76 -9.45 3.37
C GLN A 90 2.72 -10.27 2.62
N LEU A 91 1.96 -9.59 1.76
CA LEU A 91 1.24 -10.19 0.64
C LEU A 91 1.98 -9.80 -0.65
N SER A 92 2.84 -10.68 -1.17
CA SER A 92 3.38 -10.50 -2.53
C SER A 92 2.32 -10.90 -3.54
N PHE A 93 1.55 -9.92 -4.01
CA PHE A 93 0.67 -10.09 -5.17
C PHE A 93 1.47 -9.89 -6.45
N ASN A 94 2.05 -10.96 -6.97
CA ASN A 94 2.51 -10.98 -8.35
C ASN A 94 1.31 -11.20 -9.26
N HIS A 95 1.04 -10.20 -10.12
CA HIS A 95 0.13 -10.29 -11.25
C HIS A 95 -1.31 -10.70 -10.92
N LEU A 96 -2.02 -9.92 -10.09
CA LEU A 96 -3.48 -9.92 -10.19
C LEU A 96 -3.86 -9.13 -11.44
N LYS A 97 -4.16 -9.83 -12.54
CA LYS A 97 -5.21 -9.36 -13.44
C LYS A 97 -6.47 -9.34 -12.59
N LEU A 98 -6.81 -8.17 -12.03
CA LEU A 98 -8.12 -7.95 -11.43
C LEU A 98 -9.14 -8.08 -12.58
N GLY A 99 -9.61 -9.30 -12.79
CA GLY A 99 -10.84 -9.56 -13.51
C GLY A 99 -11.98 -9.06 -12.64
N PHE A 100 -12.37 -7.81 -12.88
CA PHE A 100 -13.72 -7.36 -12.62
C PHE A 100 -14.43 -7.30 -13.97
#